data_AF-A0A5E6ZF28-F1
#
_entry.id   AF-A0A5E6ZF28-F1
#
_cell.length_a   1.000
_cell.length_b   1.000
_cell.length_c   1.000
_cell.angle_alpha   90.00
_cell.angle_beta   90.00
_cell.angle_gamma   90.00
#
_symmetry.space_group_name_H-M   'P 1'
#
loop_
_entity.id
_entity.type
_entity.pdbx_description
1 polymer ?
#
loop_
_entity_poly.entity_id
_entity_poly.type
_entity_poly.pdbx_seq_one_letter_code
_entity_poly.pdbx_strand_id
1 'polypeptide(L)'
;MKLFAEQIRQWVPVKEFKVLGTDGFGRSDSRKKLRHFFEVDRHFVVLAALEALADRGDIEPKVVAEAIVKFGINPEKRNPLDC
;
A
#
# COMPACT_ATOMS: atom_id res chain seq x y z
N MET A 1 5.44 -7.43 -7.78
CA MET A 1 6.63 -6.59 -8.01
C MET A 1 6.22 -5.15 -8.29
N LYS A 2 6.56 -4.21 -7.39
CA LYS A 2 6.29 -2.77 -7.50
C LYS A 2 6.92 -2.17 -8.75
N LEU A 3 8.13 -2.62 -9.12
CA LEU A 3 8.86 -2.14 -10.30
C LEU A 3 8.02 -2.15 -11.59
N PHE A 4 7.09 -3.11 -11.73
CA PHE A 4 6.23 -3.20 -12.89
C PHE A 4 5.34 -1.96 -13.10
N ALA A 5 4.80 -1.36 -12.04
CA ALA A 5 4.07 -0.10 -12.17
C ALA A 5 5.00 1.11 -12.03
N GLU A 6 6.08 0.97 -11.26
CA GLU A 6 7.05 2.06 -11.05
C GLU A 6 7.78 2.48 -12.34
N GLN A 7 7.95 1.56 -13.30
CA GLN A 7 8.65 1.84 -14.55
C GLN A 7 8.08 3.06 -15.29
N ILE A 8 6.79 3.35 -15.15
CA ILE A 8 6.14 4.47 -15.84
C ILE A 8 6.23 5.81 -15.11
N ARG A 9 6.78 5.87 -13.90
CA ARG A 9 6.73 7.05 -13.02
C ARG A 9 7.17 8.34 -13.72
N GLN A 10 8.23 8.29 -14.50
CA GLN A 10 8.78 9.47 -15.20
C GLN A 10 7.82 10.09 -16.23
N TRP A 11 6.85 9.32 -16.73
CA TRP A 11 5.89 9.78 -17.74
C TRP A 11 4.51 10.10 -17.16
N VAL A 12 4.26 9.82 -15.88
CA VAL A 12 2.97 10.15 -15.25
C VAL A 12 3.00 11.63 -14.83
N PRO A 13 2.13 12.51 -15.36
CA PRO A 13 2.16 13.94 -15.10
C PRO A 13 1.47 14.27 -13.76
N VAL A 14 1.90 13.65 -12.67
CA VAL A 14 1.40 13.87 -11.31
C VAL A 14 2.56 14.06 -10.35
N LYS A 15 2.35 14.87 -9.31
CA LYS A 15 3.37 15.13 -8.29
C LYS A 15 3.67 13.90 -7.43
N GLU A 16 2.64 13.10 -7.16
CA GLU A 16 2.72 11.93 -6.27
C GLU A 16 2.18 10.69 -6.98
N PHE A 17 3.00 9.64 -7.01
CA PHE A 17 2.65 8.35 -7.60
C PHE A 17 3.08 7.22 -6.66
N LYS A 18 2.13 6.76 -5.82
CA LYS A 18 2.34 5.66 -4.87
C LYS A 18 2.05 4.33 -5.57
N VAL A 19 2.97 3.37 -5.45
CA VAL A 19 2.88 2.06 -6.10
C VAL A 19 2.83 0.95 -5.07
N LEU A 20 1.82 0.09 -5.19
CA LEU A 20 1.70 -1.16 -4.46
C LEU A 20 2.12 -2.33 -5.35
N GLY A 21 2.68 -3.37 -4.76
CA GLY A 21 3.12 -4.52 -5.53
C GLY A 21 3.48 -5.71 -4.66
N THR A 22 3.44 -6.88 -5.29
CA THR A 22 3.67 -8.18 -4.66
C THR A 22 5.16 -8.53 -4.70
N ASP A 23 6.00 -7.72 -4.08
CA ASP A 23 7.43 -8.00 -3.94
C ASP A 23 7.65 -9.03 -2.83
N GLY A 24 8.65 -9.90 -3.00
CA GLY A 24 8.94 -11.02 -2.08
C GLY A 24 8.59 -12.39 -2.66
N PHE A 25 8.88 -13.45 -1.89
CA PHE A 25 8.63 -14.83 -2.31
C PHE A 25 7.16 -15.22 -2.22
N GLY A 26 6.73 -16.07 -3.16
CA GLY A 26 5.40 -16.66 -3.16
C GLY A 26 5.20 -17.63 -1.99
N ARG A 27 3.94 -17.79 -1.57
CA ARG A 27 3.55 -18.76 -0.54
C ARG A 27 2.15 -19.29 -0.80
N SER A 28 1.85 -20.48 -0.26
CA SER A 28 0.56 -21.13 -0.43
C SER A 28 -0.47 -20.59 0.56
N ASP A 29 -1.47 -19.87 0.06
CA ASP A 29 -2.64 -19.46 0.84
C ASP A 29 -3.79 -19.05 -0.12
N SER A 30 -4.96 -18.74 0.42
CA SER A 30 -6.07 -18.17 -0.33
C SER A 30 -5.73 -16.80 -0.94
N ARG A 31 -6.36 -16.46 -2.07
CA ARG A 31 -6.18 -15.16 -2.74
C ARG A 31 -6.41 -13.98 -1.80
N LYS A 32 -7.40 -14.05 -0.92
CA LYS A 32 -7.72 -12.98 0.05
C LYS A 32 -6.53 -12.76 0.99
N LYS A 33 -6.00 -13.82 1.58
CA LYS A 33 -4.86 -13.75 2.51
C LYS A 33 -3.57 -13.35 1.81
N LEU A 34 -3.32 -13.82 0.59
CA LEU A 34 -2.15 -13.41 -0.19
C LEU A 34 -2.19 -11.93 -0.57
N ARG A 35 -3.35 -11.41 -1.02
CA ARG A 35 -3.48 -9.98 -1.34
C ARG A 35 -3.28 -9.08 -0.12
N HIS A 36 -3.78 -9.51 1.03
CA HIS A 36 -3.56 -8.80 2.28
C HIS A 36 -2.09 -8.89 2.73
N PHE A 37 -1.48 -10.06 2.59
CA PHE A 37 -0.06 -10.25 2.91
C PHE A 37 0.86 -9.40 2.04
N PHE A 38 0.65 -9.39 0.72
CA PHE A 38 1.45 -8.59 -0.19
C PHE A 38 1.05 -7.11 -0.21
N GLU A 39 0.09 -6.70 0.64
CA GLU A 39 -0.28 -5.29 0.81
C GLU A 39 -0.86 -4.68 -0.48
N VAL A 40 -1.61 -5.48 -1.25
CA VAL A 40 -2.22 -5.10 -2.54
C VAL A 40 -3.74 -5.25 -2.55
N ASP A 41 -4.36 -5.46 -1.40
CA ASP A 41 -5.82 -5.47 -1.30
C ASP A 41 -6.42 -4.04 -1.30
N ARG A 42 -7.74 -3.95 -1.37
CA ARG A 42 -8.47 -2.67 -1.40
C ARG A 42 -8.16 -1.76 -0.20
N HIS A 43 -7.83 -2.33 0.95
CA HIS A 43 -7.58 -1.55 2.16
C HIS A 43 -6.23 -0.84 2.08
N PHE A 44 -5.21 -1.50 1.53
CA PHE A 44 -3.91 -0.88 1.27
C PHE A 44 -3.98 0.18 0.17
N VAL A 45 -4.84 0.00 -0.84
CA VAL A 45 -5.10 1.05 -1.86
C VAL A 45 -5.71 2.29 -1.21
N VAL A 46 -6.71 2.12 -0.34
CA VAL A 46 -7.31 3.24 0.40
C VAL A 46 -6.28 3.90 1.31
N LEU A 47 -5.48 3.11 2.03
CA LEU A 47 -4.46 3.64 2.94
C LEU A 47 -3.43 4.49 2.18
N ALA A 48 -2.89 3.99 1.06
CA ALA A 48 -1.93 4.72 0.25
C ALA A 48 -2.51 6.02 -0.34
N ALA A 49 -3.79 6.03 -0.70
CA ALA A 49 -4.48 7.22 -1.17
C ALA A 49 -4.68 8.27 -0.06
N LEU A 50 -5.07 7.83 1.14
CA LEU A 50 -5.21 8.71 2.31
C LEU A 50 -3.86 9.27 2.76
N GLU A 51 -2.82 8.44 2.77
CA GLU A 51 -1.45 8.87 3.06
C GLU A 51 -1.00 9.98 2.09
N ALA A 52 -1.21 9.80 0.78
CA ALA A 52 -0.89 10.84 -0.20
C ALA A 52 -1.70 12.14 -0.02
N LEU A 53 -2.95 12.06 0.45
CA LEU A 53 -3.74 13.26 0.78
C LEU A 53 -3.21 13.93 2.06
N ALA A 54 -2.79 13.15 3.06
CA ALA A 54 -2.23 13.67 4.31
C ALA A 54 -0.85 14.31 4.08
N ASP A 55 0.01 13.70 3.24
CA ASP A 55 1.31 14.25 2.83
C ASP A 55 1.16 15.62 2.15
N ARG A 56 0.05 15.85 1.44
CA ARG A 56 -0.32 17.14 0.84
C ARG A 56 -0.91 18.15 1.82
N GLY A 57 -1.33 17.70 3.00
CA GLY A 57 -2.06 18.50 3.98
C GLY A 57 -3.55 18.68 3.65
N ASP A 58 -4.09 17.93 2.69
CA ASP A 58 -5.51 17.99 2.30
C ASP A 58 -6.43 17.37 3.37
N ILE A 59 -5.89 16.44 4.18
CA ILE A 59 -6.58 15.80 5.30
C ILE A 59 -5.68 15.70 6.53
N GLU A 60 -6.28 15.51 7.70
CA GLU A 60 -5.54 15.29 8.94
C GLU A 60 -4.89 13.89 8.97
N PRO A 61 -3.64 13.75 9.45
CA PRO A 61 -2.98 12.45 9.62
C PRO A 61 -3.77 11.45 10.48
N LYS A 62 -4.63 11.96 11.36
CA LYS A 62 -5.53 11.14 12.19
C LYS A 62 -6.45 10.26 11.36
N VAL A 63 -6.91 10.74 10.20
CA VAL A 63 -7.77 9.97 9.29
C VAL A 63 -7.05 8.72 8.77
N VAL A 64 -5.74 8.83 8.51
CA VAL A 64 -4.89 7.70 8.10
C VAL A 64 -4.78 6.68 9.24
N ALA A 65 -4.53 7.15 10.47
CA ALA A 65 -4.44 6.29 11.65
C ALA A 65 -5.77 5.54 11.93
N GLU A 66 -6.90 6.22 11.79
CA GLU A 66 -8.23 5.60 11.90
C GLU A 66 -8.46 4.52 10.83
N ALA A 67 -8.00 4.75 9.60
CA ALA A 67 -8.11 3.77 8.52
C ALA A 67 -7.29 2.50 8.80
N ILE A 68 -6.09 2.62 9.35
CA ILE A 68 -5.24 1.48 9.75
C ILE A 68 -5.99 0.59 10.74
N VAL A 69 -6.56 1.20 11.79
CA VAL A 69 -7.34 0.47 12.81
C VAL A 69 -8.60 -0.15 12.22
N LYS A 70 -9.36 0.61 11.43
CA LYS A 70 -10.62 0.16 10.82
C LYS A 70 -10.42 -1.03 9.88
N PHE A 71 -9.30 -1.08 9.17
CA PHE A 71 -9.00 -2.15 8.23
C PHE A 71 -8.21 -3.31 8.83
N GLY A 72 -7.83 -3.21 10.11
CA GLY A 72 -7.03 -4.24 10.79
C GLY A 72 -5.65 -4.41 10.17
N ILE A 73 -5.07 -3.34 9.63
CA ILE A 73 -3.72 -3.35 9.05
C ILE A 73 -2.72 -3.30 10.21
N ASN A 74 -1.74 -4.20 10.21
CA ASN A 74 -0.65 -4.18 11.19
C ASN A 74 0.53 -3.37 10.62
N PRO A 75 0.82 -2.16 11.14
CA PRO A 75 1.94 -1.33 10.67
C PRO A 75 3.30 -1.92 11.03
N GLU A 76 3.38 -2.74 12.08
CA GLU A 76 4.62 -3.40 12.55
C GLU A 76 4.88 -4.74 11.85
N LYS A 77 4.06 -5.09 10.84
CA LYS A 77 4.26 -6.31 10.07
C LYS A 77 5.55 -6.21 9.27
N ARG A 78 6.33 -7.29 9.26
CA ARG A 78 7.53 -7.39 8.43
C ARG A 78 7.19 -7.22 6.95
N ASN A 79 8.03 -6.46 6.23
CA ASN A 79 7.91 -6.23 4.81
C ASN A 79 7.91 -7.58 4.05
N PRO A 80 6.96 -7.84 3.13
CA PRO A 80 6.90 -9.07 2.34
C PRO A 80 8.19 -9.45 1.60
N LEU A 81 9.04 -8.48 1.29
CA LEU A 81 10.37 -8.70 0.69
C LEU A 81 11.38 -9.37 1.63
N ASP A 82 11.26 -9.10 2.93
CA ASP A 82 12.23 -9.52 3.93
C ASP A 82 11.80 -10.79 4.67
N CYS A 83 10.66 -11.38 4.29
CA CYS A 83 10.03 -12.53 4.96
C CYS A 83 10.62 -13.87 4.54
#